data_AF-D4LUC4-F1
#
_entry.id   AF-D4LUC4-F1
#
_cell.length_a   1.000
_cell.length_b   1.000
_cell.length_c   1.000
_cell.angle_alpha   90.00
_cell.angle_beta   90.00
_cell.angle_gamma   90.00
#
_symmetry.space_group_name_H-M   'P 1'
#
loop_
_entity.id
_entity.type
_entity.pdbx_description
1 polymer ?
#
loop_
_entity_poly.entity_id
_entity_poly.type
_entity_poly.pdbx_seq_one_letter_code
_entity_poly.pdbx_strand_id
1 'polypeptide(L)'
;MTENYRGCYEYLSAQYPEVGGYEFYKELFPDNENSGERHTDFSHPNAVYLYRDEQSEDKKLRRRKMYNDTWEQDYMEFVEGNSLTLCSGLAYRRKENRLENAQRMYALIFDLDGVGLAELRNLFLRFGGDPERVRRLPMPTFLVLSGTGLHIYYVFQQPIDLYPNIKIQLKSLKYDLTFRIWEYGSTSQVKAIQYQSINQSFRMVGSINDKHGTELVAFRTGER
;
A
#
# COMPACT_ATOMS: atom_id res chain seq x y z
N MET A 1 10.91 -2.35 -18.21
CA MET A 1 9.56 -2.91 -18.02
C MET A 1 9.55 -4.41 -18.33
N THR A 2 9.02 -5.24 -17.44
CA THR A 2 8.97 -6.71 -17.58
C THR A 2 7.71 -7.15 -18.34
N GLU A 3 7.72 -8.34 -18.95
CA GLU A 3 6.54 -8.89 -19.63
C GLU A 3 5.37 -9.14 -18.67
N ASN A 4 5.67 -9.63 -17.45
CA ASN A 4 4.67 -9.78 -16.38
C ASN A 4 3.98 -8.46 -16.06
N TYR A 5 4.75 -7.38 -15.87
CA TYR A 5 4.17 -6.06 -15.59
C TYR A 5 3.26 -5.60 -16.73
N ARG A 6 3.74 -5.70 -17.98
CA ARG A 6 2.97 -5.28 -19.16
C ARG A 6 1.65 -6.03 -19.26
N GLY A 7 1.67 -7.36 -19.14
CA GLY A 7 0.45 -8.18 -19.20
C GLY A 7 -0.54 -7.87 -18.07
N CYS A 8 -0.05 -7.64 -16.85
CA CYS A 8 -0.89 -7.22 -15.73
C CYS A 8 -1.48 -5.82 -15.95
N TYR A 9 -0.69 -4.87 -16.46
CA TYR A 9 -1.14 -3.51 -16.78
C TYR A 9 -2.22 -3.52 -17.84
N GLU A 10 -2.01 -4.20 -18.98
CA GLU A 10 -3.00 -4.33 -20.05
C GLU A 10 -4.31 -4.95 -19.55
N TYR A 11 -4.22 -5.98 -18.70
CA TYR A 11 -5.38 -6.62 -18.12
C TYR A 11 -6.18 -5.71 -17.18
N LEU A 12 -5.50 -4.99 -16.27
CA LEU A 12 -6.16 -4.12 -15.30
C LEU A 12 -6.72 -2.85 -15.95
N SER A 13 -5.94 -2.18 -16.79
CA SER A 13 -6.35 -0.95 -17.48
C SER A 13 -7.55 -1.13 -18.41
N ALA A 14 -7.75 -2.33 -18.96
CA ALA A 14 -8.92 -2.65 -19.77
C ALA A 14 -10.23 -2.75 -18.97
N GLN A 15 -10.18 -2.90 -17.65
CA GLN A 15 -11.33 -3.26 -16.81
C GLN A 15 -11.58 -2.29 -15.65
N TYR A 16 -10.53 -1.63 -15.16
CA TYR A 16 -10.56 -0.82 -13.96
C TYR A 16 -9.93 0.55 -14.21
N PRO A 17 -10.50 1.62 -13.64
CA PRO A 17 -9.93 2.95 -13.77
C PRO A 17 -8.60 3.02 -13.01
N GLU A 18 -7.60 3.57 -13.69
CA GLU A 18 -6.34 3.96 -13.08
C GLU A 18 -6.55 5.16 -12.14
N VAL A 19 -5.84 5.18 -11.01
CA VAL A 19 -5.92 6.24 -10.00
C VAL A 19 -4.55 6.87 -9.83
N GLY A 20 -4.46 8.18 -10.05
CA GLY A 20 -3.23 8.95 -9.85
C GLY A 20 -2.78 8.92 -8.39
N GLY A 21 -1.47 8.92 -8.15
CA GLY A 21 -0.95 8.71 -6.79
C GLY A 21 -1.30 9.81 -5.80
N TYR A 22 -1.44 11.07 -6.22
CA TYR A 22 -1.94 12.16 -5.37
C TYR A 22 -3.33 11.81 -4.79
N GLU A 23 -4.29 11.50 -5.67
CA GLU A 23 -5.67 11.16 -5.29
C GLU A 23 -5.72 9.88 -4.46
N PHE A 24 -4.90 8.89 -4.82
CA PHE A 24 -4.78 7.63 -4.09
C PHE A 24 -4.47 7.86 -2.60
N TYR A 25 -3.45 8.67 -2.29
CA TYR A 25 -3.05 8.91 -0.90
C TYR A 25 -3.97 9.89 -0.17
N LYS A 26 -4.58 10.83 -0.89
CA LYS A 26 -5.59 11.74 -0.34
C LYS A 26 -6.82 10.97 0.12
N GLU A 27 -7.27 9.99 -0.66
CA GLU A 27 -8.36 9.09 -0.27
C GLU A 27 -7.96 8.13 0.84
N LEU A 28 -6.73 7.62 0.81
CA LEU A 28 -6.25 6.68 1.82
C LEU A 28 -6.16 7.32 3.20
N PHE A 29 -5.82 8.60 3.28
CA PHE A 29 -5.63 9.34 4.54
C PHE A 29 -6.42 10.65 4.55
N PRO A 30 -7.76 10.59 4.66
CA PRO A 30 -8.62 11.77 4.54
C PRO A 30 -8.51 12.72 5.75
N ASP A 31 -8.05 12.23 6.90
CA ASP A 31 -8.09 12.95 8.18
C ASP A 31 -6.68 13.38 8.68
N ASN A 32 -5.76 13.64 7.75
CA ASN A 32 -4.45 14.22 8.12
C ASN A 32 -4.61 15.67 8.62
N GLU A 33 -3.79 16.06 9.59
CA GLU A 33 -3.67 17.44 10.08
C GLU A 33 -3.18 18.38 8.96
N ASN A 34 -3.48 19.68 9.09
CA ASN A 34 -2.79 20.71 8.30
C ASN A 34 -1.41 21.03 8.90
N SER A 35 -0.52 21.59 8.09
CA SER A 35 0.81 22.00 8.51
C SER A 35 0.75 23.04 9.63
N GLY A 36 1.50 22.80 10.72
CA GLY A 36 1.57 23.70 11.86
C GLY A 36 0.50 23.46 12.94
N GLU A 37 -0.52 22.64 12.67
CA GLU A 37 -1.47 22.19 13.71
C GLU A 37 -0.74 21.37 14.78
N ARG A 38 -1.18 21.53 16.05
CA ARG A 38 -0.62 20.83 17.20
C ARG A 38 -1.73 20.34 18.11
N HIS A 39 -2.32 19.21 17.76
CA HIS A 39 -3.28 18.52 18.61
C HIS A 39 -2.56 17.75 19.72
N THR A 40 -2.95 17.97 20.98
CA THR A 40 -2.31 17.36 22.16
C THR A 40 -3.09 16.16 22.70
N ASP A 41 -4.33 16.00 22.25
CA ASP A 41 -5.37 15.05 22.70
C ASP A 41 -5.38 13.73 21.91
N PHE A 42 -4.37 13.49 21.07
CA PHE A 42 -4.16 12.23 20.33
C PHE A 42 -5.19 11.92 19.24
N SER A 43 -6.08 12.86 18.90
CA SER A 43 -7.21 12.64 17.99
C SER A 43 -6.84 12.69 16.50
N HIS A 44 -5.68 13.26 16.14
CA HIS A 44 -5.27 13.52 14.76
C HIS A 44 -3.89 12.91 14.41
N PRO A 45 -3.77 11.58 14.23
CA PRO A 45 -2.55 10.98 13.72
C PRO A 45 -2.36 11.26 12.24
N ASN A 46 -1.12 11.46 11.80
CA ASN A 46 -0.79 11.68 10.39
C ASN A 46 -0.16 10.46 9.74
N ALA A 47 -0.43 10.26 8.46
CA ALA A 47 0.39 9.39 7.65
C ALA A 47 1.82 9.93 7.57
N VAL A 48 2.76 8.99 7.50
CA VAL A 48 4.19 9.28 7.42
C VAL A 48 4.75 8.49 6.25
N TYR A 49 5.55 9.16 5.43
CA TYR A 49 6.24 8.53 4.31
C TYR A 49 7.73 8.82 4.34
N LEU A 50 8.47 7.94 3.69
CA LEU A 50 9.89 8.07 3.45
C LEU A 50 10.12 8.34 1.97
N TYR A 51 11.15 9.11 1.64
CA TYR A 51 11.59 9.33 0.27
C TYR A 51 13.10 9.36 0.21
N ARG A 52 13.67 8.97 -0.94
CA ARG A 52 15.09 9.08 -1.20
C ARG A 52 15.38 10.53 -1.60
N ASP A 53 16.25 11.17 -0.83
CA ASP A 53 16.73 12.52 -1.11
C ASP A 53 17.80 12.43 -2.21
N GLU A 54 17.40 12.65 -3.45
CA GLU A 54 18.27 12.54 -4.62
C GLU A 54 19.29 13.68 -4.73
N GLN A 55 19.07 14.77 -4.00
CA GLN A 55 20.00 15.91 -3.90
C GLN A 55 21.11 15.65 -2.87
N SER A 56 20.92 14.69 -1.96
CA SER A 56 21.94 14.29 -1.00
C SER A 56 22.97 13.35 -1.64
N GLU A 57 24.26 13.64 -1.46
CA GLU A 57 25.36 12.77 -1.94
C GLU A 57 25.23 11.32 -1.43
N ASP A 58 24.73 11.15 -0.21
CA ASP A 58 24.53 9.84 0.44
C ASP A 58 23.22 9.15 0.03
N LYS A 59 22.36 9.80 -0.77
CA LYS A 59 21.01 9.33 -1.15
C LYS A 59 20.19 8.81 0.04
N LYS A 60 20.27 9.52 1.17
CA LYS A 60 19.64 9.13 2.43
C LYS A 60 18.12 9.11 2.31
N LEU A 61 17.48 8.13 2.97
CA LEU A 61 16.04 8.16 3.16
C LEU A 61 15.68 9.24 4.19
N ARG A 62 14.85 10.18 3.75
CA ARG A 62 14.26 11.23 4.58
C ARG A 62 12.83 10.85 4.93
N ARG A 63 12.31 11.48 5.98
CA ARG A 63 10.97 11.20 6.51
C ARG A 63 10.15 12.47 6.52
N ARG A 64 8.89 12.36 6.09
CA ARG A 64 7.94 13.47 6.05
C ARG A 64 6.57 13.02 6.56
N LYS A 65 5.87 13.95 7.21
CA LYS A 65 4.44 13.80 7.54
C LYS A 65 3.64 14.20 6.31
N MET A 66 2.58 13.47 6.02
CA MET A 66 1.59 13.86 5.02
C MET A 66 0.63 14.84 5.68
N TYR A 67 0.67 16.12 5.29
CA TYR A 67 -0.29 17.12 5.75
C TYR A 67 -1.31 17.39 4.67
N ASN A 68 -2.55 17.66 5.06
CA ASN A 68 -3.65 17.83 4.12
C ASN A 68 -3.48 19.07 3.21
N ASP A 69 -3.03 20.19 3.77
CA ASP A 69 -2.86 21.47 3.06
C ASP A 69 -1.64 21.52 2.12
N THR A 70 -0.60 20.72 2.37
CA THR A 70 0.62 20.69 1.54
C THR A 70 0.75 19.43 0.69
N TRP A 71 -0.21 18.50 0.75
CA TRP A 71 -0.04 17.17 0.15
C TRP A 71 0.24 17.21 -1.36
N GLU A 72 -0.43 18.07 -2.11
CA GLU A 72 -0.26 18.14 -3.56
C GLU A 72 1.19 18.50 -3.94
N GLN A 73 1.72 19.57 -3.35
CA GLN A 73 3.11 19.98 -3.56
C GLN A 73 4.09 18.89 -3.09
N ASP A 74 3.83 18.31 -1.91
CA ASP A 74 4.68 17.29 -1.32
C ASP A 74 4.73 15.99 -2.15
N TYR A 75 3.61 15.63 -2.79
CA TYR A 75 3.53 14.50 -3.69
C TYR A 75 4.40 14.74 -4.94
N MET A 76 4.21 15.88 -5.60
CA MET A 76 4.94 16.22 -6.82
C MET A 76 6.45 16.36 -6.57
N GLU A 77 6.85 16.94 -5.43
CA GLU A 77 8.26 17.20 -5.13
C GLU A 77 9.01 15.95 -4.62
N PHE A 78 8.36 15.12 -3.80
CA PHE A 78 9.05 14.06 -3.06
C PHE A 78 8.64 12.63 -3.45
N VAL A 79 7.53 12.43 -4.16
CA VAL A 79 6.97 11.10 -4.42
C VAL A 79 6.96 10.75 -5.90
N GLU A 80 6.34 11.60 -6.73
CA GLU A 80 6.24 11.37 -8.17
C GLU A 80 7.64 11.26 -8.79
N GLY A 81 7.87 10.21 -9.57
CA GLY A 81 9.16 9.97 -10.24
C GLY A 81 10.31 9.54 -9.32
N ASN A 82 10.17 9.63 -7.99
CA ASN A 82 11.26 9.33 -7.06
C ASN A 82 11.63 7.84 -7.08
N SER A 83 12.93 7.53 -7.04
CA SER A 83 13.44 6.16 -7.16
C SER A 83 13.17 5.25 -5.95
N LEU A 84 12.84 5.82 -4.79
CA LEU A 84 12.41 5.07 -3.61
C LEU A 84 11.63 5.95 -2.64
N THR A 85 10.31 5.83 -2.67
CA THR A 85 9.43 6.31 -1.61
C THR A 85 8.73 5.15 -0.94
N LEU A 86 8.40 5.29 0.35
CA LEU A 86 7.76 4.24 1.14
C LEU A 86 6.68 4.82 2.05
N CYS A 87 5.49 4.24 2.03
CA CYS A 87 4.39 4.58 2.95
C CYS A 87 3.67 3.31 3.42
N SER A 88 3.23 3.28 4.68
CA SER A 88 2.39 2.20 5.20
C SER A 88 0.91 2.57 5.07
N GLY A 89 -0.01 1.68 5.47
CA GLY A 89 -1.44 2.00 5.61
C GLY A 89 -1.79 2.60 6.97
N LEU A 90 -0.79 3.07 7.74
CA LEU A 90 -0.96 3.50 9.13
C LEU A 90 -0.72 5.00 9.29
N ALA A 91 -1.38 5.57 10.30
CA ALA A 91 -1.12 6.92 10.78
C ALA A 91 -0.51 6.90 12.19
N TYR A 92 0.35 7.88 12.44
CA TYR A 92 1.21 7.96 13.61
C TYR A 92 1.05 9.28 14.33
N ARG A 93 1.17 9.25 15.66
CA ARG A 93 1.19 10.47 16.47
C ARG A 93 2.46 11.27 16.25
N ARG A 94 3.59 10.55 16.31
CA ARG A 94 4.93 11.12 16.27
C ARG A 94 5.45 11.15 14.84
N LYS A 95 6.55 11.86 14.64
CA LYS A 95 7.26 11.84 13.36
C LYS A 95 7.74 10.43 13.00
N GLU A 96 7.98 9.54 13.95
CA GLU A 96 8.54 8.21 13.68
C GLU A 96 7.47 7.19 13.29
N ASN A 97 7.64 6.55 12.13
CA ASN A 97 6.80 5.48 11.61
C ASN A 97 7.06 4.11 12.27
N ARG A 98 7.09 4.08 13.61
CA ARG A 98 7.23 2.86 14.41
C ARG A 98 5.87 2.33 14.84
N LEU A 99 5.72 1.01 14.92
CA LEU A 99 4.47 0.37 15.32
C LEU A 99 4.01 0.79 16.73
N GLU A 100 4.93 1.11 17.64
CA GLU A 100 4.62 1.65 18.97
C GLU A 100 3.87 3.00 18.89
N ASN A 101 4.18 3.82 17.89
CA ASN A 101 3.58 5.14 17.65
C ASN A 101 2.37 5.10 16.71
N ALA A 102 2.09 3.95 16.09
CA ALA A 102 0.94 3.79 15.20
C ALA A 102 -0.36 3.84 16.00
N GLN A 103 -1.26 4.72 15.60
CA GLN A 103 -2.54 4.95 16.27
C GLN A 103 -3.73 4.45 15.46
N ARG A 104 -3.71 4.64 14.14
CA ARG A 104 -4.81 4.24 13.26
C ARG A 104 -4.30 3.46 12.06
N MET A 105 -5.07 2.48 11.62
CA MET A 105 -4.88 1.77 10.36
C MET A 105 -6.00 2.16 9.39
N TYR A 106 -5.63 2.78 8.28
CA TYR A 106 -6.56 3.14 7.21
C TYR A 106 -6.66 2.06 6.15
N ALA A 107 -5.58 1.28 5.94
CA ALA A 107 -5.62 0.12 5.07
C ALA A 107 -4.78 -1.04 5.58
N LEU A 108 -5.28 -2.25 5.32
CA LEU A 108 -4.50 -3.48 5.43
C LEU A 108 -3.92 -3.81 4.06
N ILE A 109 -2.59 -3.72 3.96
CA ILE A 109 -1.85 -3.86 2.70
C ILE A 109 -1.06 -5.16 2.69
N PHE A 110 -1.13 -5.86 1.57
CA PHE A 110 -0.37 -7.07 1.28
C PHE A 110 0.55 -6.83 0.10
N ASP A 111 1.74 -7.42 0.15
CA ASP A 111 2.68 -7.45 -0.97
C ASP A 111 2.85 -8.89 -1.40
N LEU A 112 2.65 -9.12 -2.69
CA LEU A 112 2.69 -10.43 -3.31
C LEU A 112 3.70 -10.40 -4.44
N ASP A 113 4.80 -11.12 -4.25
CA ASP A 113 5.86 -11.22 -5.25
C ASP A 113 5.52 -12.24 -6.35
N GLY A 114 6.11 -12.04 -7.54
CA GLY A 114 6.04 -13.01 -8.63
C GLY A 114 4.64 -13.12 -9.21
N VAL A 115 4.00 -11.98 -9.48
CA VAL A 115 2.65 -11.92 -10.04
C VAL A 115 2.75 -11.56 -11.53
N GLY A 116 2.48 -12.53 -12.39
CA GLY A 116 2.24 -12.32 -13.82
C GLY A 116 0.74 -12.36 -14.14
N LEU A 117 0.41 -12.31 -15.43
CA LEU A 117 -0.98 -12.27 -15.89
C LEU A 117 -1.80 -13.50 -15.46
N ALA A 118 -1.20 -14.69 -15.48
CA ALA A 118 -1.86 -15.93 -15.06
C ALA A 118 -2.19 -15.90 -13.56
N GLU A 119 -1.22 -15.50 -12.74
CA GLU A 119 -1.38 -15.36 -11.30
C GLU A 119 -2.43 -14.31 -10.94
N LEU A 120 -2.41 -13.17 -11.64
CA LEU A 120 -3.39 -12.11 -11.46
C LEU A 120 -4.81 -12.60 -11.79
N ARG A 121 -5.00 -13.30 -12.90
CA ARG A 121 -6.30 -13.90 -13.24
C ARG A 121 -6.78 -14.87 -12.16
N ASN A 122 -5.88 -15.70 -11.63
CA ASN A 122 -6.21 -16.61 -10.53
C ASN A 122 -6.55 -15.88 -9.23
N LEU A 123 -5.94 -14.72 -8.96
CA LEU A 123 -6.34 -13.87 -7.84
C LEU A 123 -7.77 -13.35 -8.02
N PHE A 124 -8.16 -12.91 -9.21
CA PHE A 124 -9.54 -12.48 -9.49
C PHE A 124 -10.57 -13.62 -9.34
N LEU A 125 -10.17 -14.89 -9.51
CA LEU A 125 -11.04 -16.02 -9.19
C LEU A 125 -11.29 -16.17 -7.68
N ARG A 126 -10.42 -15.62 -6.83
CA ARG A 126 -10.54 -15.61 -5.35
C ARG A 126 -11.17 -14.33 -4.83
N PHE A 127 -10.95 -13.20 -5.50
CA PHE A 127 -11.53 -11.92 -5.13
C PHE A 127 -13.03 -11.93 -5.39
N GLY A 128 -13.77 -11.45 -4.40
CA GLY A 128 -15.22 -11.42 -4.47
C GLY A 128 -15.86 -12.80 -4.50
N GLY A 129 -17.19 -12.81 -4.40
CA GLY A 129 -17.99 -14.02 -4.34
C GLY A 129 -18.23 -14.53 -2.92
N ASP A 130 -18.77 -15.75 -2.84
CA ASP A 130 -19.25 -16.38 -1.62
C ASP A 130 -18.11 -16.59 -0.58
N PRO A 131 -18.15 -15.91 0.58
CA PRO A 131 -17.11 -16.01 1.61
C PRO A 131 -16.90 -17.41 2.19
N GLU A 132 -17.88 -18.31 2.07
CA GLU A 132 -17.79 -19.67 2.60
C GLU A 132 -16.93 -20.59 1.74
N ARG A 133 -16.62 -20.21 0.49
CA ARG A 133 -15.76 -21.02 -0.38
C ARG A 133 -14.30 -20.91 0.01
N VAL A 134 -13.58 -22.02 -0.15
CA VAL A 134 -12.15 -22.14 0.19
C VAL A 134 -11.32 -21.05 -0.48
N ARG A 135 -10.44 -20.41 0.30
CA ARG A 135 -9.48 -19.37 -0.13
C ARG A 135 -10.11 -18.11 -0.75
N ARG A 136 -11.39 -17.85 -0.50
CA ARG A 136 -12.02 -16.59 -0.91
C ARG A 136 -11.45 -15.41 -0.15
N LEU A 137 -11.40 -14.29 -0.85
CA LEU A 137 -10.88 -13.03 -0.37
C LEU A 137 -11.92 -11.94 -0.71
N PRO A 138 -12.09 -10.93 0.14
CA PRO A 138 -12.87 -9.77 -0.21
C PRO A 138 -12.31 -9.12 -1.48
N MET A 139 -13.15 -8.38 -2.19
CA MET A 139 -12.67 -7.57 -3.32
C MET A 139 -11.74 -6.47 -2.75
N PRO A 140 -10.49 -6.33 -3.23
CA PRO A 140 -9.61 -5.27 -2.77
C PRO A 140 -10.09 -3.91 -3.30
N THR A 141 -9.92 -2.86 -2.51
CA THR A 141 -10.23 -1.49 -2.90
C THR A 141 -9.31 -1.04 -4.04
N PHE A 142 -7.99 -1.29 -3.86
CA PHE A 142 -6.99 -1.02 -4.88
C PHE A 142 -6.05 -2.19 -5.11
N LEU A 143 -5.63 -2.32 -6.37
CA LEU A 143 -4.48 -3.11 -6.77
C LEU A 143 -3.40 -2.16 -7.30
N VAL A 144 -2.17 -2.30 -6.80
CA VAL A 144 -1.03 -1.50 -7.25
C VAL A 144 0.03 -2.42 -7.86
N LEU A 145 0.41 -2.14 -9.11
CA LEU A 145 1.50 -2.84 -9.78
C LEU A 145 2.83 -2.31 -9.26
N SER A 146 3.59 -3.14 -8.54
CA SER A 146 4.84 -2.73 -7.87
C SER A 146 6.12 -3.05 -8.67
N GLY A 147 5.96 -3.51 -9.92
CA GLY A 147 7.04 -3.94 -10.80
C GLY A 147 6.97 -5.45 -11.09
N THR A 148 7.49 -6.27 -10.19
CA THR A 148 7.45 -7.75 -10.31
C THR A 148 6.39 -8.41 -9.44
N GLY A 149 5.66 -7.60 -8.66
CA GLY A 149 4.64 -8.05 -7.74
C GLY A 149 3.42 -7.15 -7.78
N LEU A 150 2.54 -7.39 -6.82
CA LEU A 150 1.25 -6.74 -6.68
C LEU A 150 1.08 -6.33 -5.22
N HIS A 151 0.81 -5.05 -4.97
CA HIS A 151 0.29 -4.64 -3.67
C HIS A 151 -1.24 -4.70 -3.71
N ILE A 152 -1.83 -5.31 -2.68
CA ILE A 152 -3.28 -5.48 -2.52
C ILE A 152 -3.70 -4.62 -1.33
N TYR A 153 -4.55 -3.62 -1.57
CA TYR A 153 -5.03 -2.69 -0.55
C TYR A 153 -6.49 -2.97 -0.20
N TYR A 154 -6.73 -3.27 1.07
CA TYR A 154 -8.07 -3.22 1.66
C TYR A 154 -8.17 -1.96 2.52
N VAL A 155 -8.85 -0.93 2.01
CA VAL A 155 -9.04 0.34 2.71
C VAL A 155 -10.28 0.21 3.59
N PHE A 156 -10.19 0.61 4.86
CA PHE A 156 -11.31 0.50 5.78
C PHE A 156 -12.22 1.73 5.68
N GLN A 157 -13.54 1.52 5.57
CA GLN A 157 -14.53 2.60 5.65
C GLN A 157 -14.34 3.49 6.88
N GLN A 158 -14.06 2.90 8.04
CA GLN A 158 -13.62 3.61 9.25
C GLN A 158 -12.23 3.10 9.65
N PRO A 159 -11.25 3.99 9.91
CA PRO A 159 -9.92 3.56 10.32
C PRO A 159 -9.97 2.80 11.65
N ILE A 160 -9.14 1.76 11.77
CA ILE A 160 -9.09 0.94 12.99
C ILE A 160 -8.11 1.57 13.99
N ASP A 161 -8.58 1.86 15.20
CA ASP A 161 -7.72 2.29 16.30
C ASP A 161 -6.83 1.14 16.81
N LEU A 162 -5.53 1.38 16.84
CA LEU A 162 -4.49 0.37 17.06
C LEU A 162 -4.06 0.28 18.53
N TYR A 163 -4.94 -0.23 19.38
CA TYR A 163 -4.57 -0.65 20.74
C TYR A 163 -3.62 -1.87 20.70
N PRO A 164 -2.80 -2.12 21.75
CA PRO A 164 -1.82 -3.21 21.76
C PRO A 164 -2.41 -4.59 21.41
N ASN A 165 -3.58 -4.93 21.94
CA ASN A 165 -4.29 -6.18 21.61
C ASN A 165 -4.79 -6.20 20.15
N ILE A 166 -5.30 -5.09 19.64
CA ILE A 166 -5.76 -4.96 18.25
C ILE A 166 -4.60 -5.11 17.26
N LYS A 167 -3.42 -4.57 17.58
CA LYS A 167 -2.19 -4.76 16.78
C LYS A 167 -1.84 -6.25 16.63
N ILE A 168 -2.00 -7.04 17.70
CA ILE A 168 -1.74 -8.50 17.67
C ILE A 168 -2.78 -9.22 16.81
N GLN A 169 -4.06 -8.88 16.99
CA GLN A 169 -5.17 -9.47 16.21
C GLN A 169 -5.03 -9.17 14.71
N LEU A 170 -4.75 -7.92 14.34
CA LEU A 170 -4.54 -7.52 12.95
C LEU A 170 -3.29 -8.17 12.33
N LYS A 171 -2.23 -8.39 13.13
CA LYS A 171 -1.08 -9.16 12.66
C LYS A 171 -1.46 -10.61 12.36
N SER A 172 -2.23 -11.26 13.23
CA SER A 172 -2.72 -12.62 12.99
C SER A 172 -3.59 -12.68 11.74
N LEU A 173 -4.57 -11.77 11.62
CA LEU A 173 -5.43 -11.67 10.43
C LEU A 173 -4.61 -11.45 9.16
N LYS A 174 -3.62 -10.54 9.19
CA LYS A 174 -2.71 -10.32 8.05
C LYS A 174 -1.99 -11.61 7.69
N TYR A 175 -1.49 -12.36 8.66
CA TYR A 175 -0.77 -13.60 8.38
C TYR A 175 -1.69 -14.66 7.75
N ASP A 176 -2.89 -14.85 8.31
CA ASP A 176 -3.86 -15.79 7.78
C ASP A 176 -4.29 -15.45 6.35
N LEU A 177 -4.51 -14.16 6.07
CA LEU A 177 -4.84 -13.67 4.74
C LEU A 177 -3.65 -13.78 3.78
N THR A 178 -2.42 -13.48 4.22
CA THR A 178 -1.21 -13.69 3.41
C THR A 178 -1.10 -15.15 2.96
N PHE A 179 -1.36 -16.11 3.85
CA PHE A 179 -1.36 -17.54 3.49
C PHE A 179 -2.45 -17.89 2.46
N ARG A 180 -3.63 -17.27 2.55
CA ARG A 180 -4.71 -17.47 1.58
C ARG A 180 -4.42 -16.83 0.22
N ILE A 181 -3.76 -15.66 0.22
CA ILE A 181 -3.36 -14.92 -0.98
C ILE A 181 -2.21 -15.65 -1.69
N TRP A 182 -1.24 -16.16 -0.94
CA TRP A 182 0.02 -16.66 -1.49
C TRP A 182 -0.03 -18.18 -1.74
N GLU A 183 -0.39 -18.57 -2.96
CA GLU A 183 -0.30 -19.97 -3.41
C GLU A 183 0.70 -20.12 -4.56
N TYR A 184 1.80 -20.82 -4.28
CA TYR A 184 2.85 -21.12 -5.26
C TYR A 184 2.30 -21.88 -6.47
N GLY A 185 2.62 -21.38 -7.68
CA GLY A 185 2.18 -21.95 -8.95
C GLY A 185 0.73 -21.60 -9.34
N SER A 186 0.05 -20.79 -8.52
CA SER A 186 -1.35 -20.40 -8.74
C SER A 186 -1.51 -18.89 -8.70
N THR A 187 -1.15 -18.25 -7.59
CA THR A 187 -1.29 -16.80 -7.37
C THR A 187 0.05 -16.10 -7.14
N SER A 188 1.13 -16.87 -7.00
CA SER A 188 2.50 -16.37 -6.99
C SER A 188 3.45 -17.38 -7.64
N GLN A 189 4.46 -16.88 -8.34
CA GLN A 189 5.58 -17.65 -8.87
C GLN A 189 6.65 -17.96 -7.80
N VAL A 190 6.52 -17.40 -6.60
CA VAL A 190 7.50 -17.54 -5.52
C VAL A 190 7.01 -18.58 -4.51
N LYS A 191 7.85 -19.58 -4.21
CA LYS A 191 7.48 -20.68 -3.31
C LYS A 191 7.44 -20.29 -1.84
N ALA A 192 8.38 -19.45 -1.40
CA ALA A 192 8.50 -19.05 -0.01
C ALA A 192 7.57 -17.87 0.28
N ILE A 193 6.57 -18.10 1.15
CA ILE A 193 5.65 -17.05 1.61
C ILE A 193 6.42 -16.03 2.45
N GLN A 194 6.21 -14.74 2.16
CA GLN A 194 6.77 -13.64 2.94
C GLN A 194 5.71 -13.05 3.87
N TYR A 195 5.87 -13.25 5.17
CA TYR A 195 5.01 -12.63 6.17
C TYR A 195 5.58 -11.27 6.59
N GLN A 196 4.75 -10.23 6.48
CA GLN A 196 5.15 -8.86 6.76
C GLN A 196 4.33 -8.26 7.91
N SER A 197 4.96 -7.36 8.67
CA SER A 197 4.29 -6.62 9.73
C SER A 197 3.13 -5.76 9.20
N ILE A 198 2.16 -5.44 10.05
CA ILE A 198 1.12 -4.45 9.74
C ILE A 198 1.70 -3.04 9.55
N ASN A 199 2.89 -2.77 10.10
CA ASN A 199 3.64 -1.50 9.95
C ASN A 199 4.59 -1.50 8.75
N GLN A 200 4.59 -2.55 7.92
CA GLN A 200 5.43 -2.59 6.73
C GLN A 200 5.09 -1.39 5.84
N SER A 201 6.13 -0.72 5.34
CA SER A 201 5.99 0.35 4.36
C SER A 201 6.19 -0.22 2.96
N PHE A 202 5.39 0.27 2.01
CA PHE A 202 5.33 -0.17 0.63
C PHE A 202 5.71 0.98 -0.29
N ARG A 203 6.25 0.65 -1.47
CA ARG A 203 6.57 1.68 -2.47
C ARG A 203 5.33 2.46 -2.87
N MET A 204 5.47 3.78 -3.02
CA MET A 204 4.31 4.64 -3.24
C MET A 204 3.89 4.70 -4.71
N VAL A 205 2.59 4.88 -4.95
CA VAL A 205 2.02 5.07 -6.30
C VAL A 205 2.59 6.34 -6.94
N GLY A 206 3.02 6.24 -8.19
CA GLY A 206 3.73 7.28 -8.96
C GLY A 206 5.24 7.34 -8.74
N SER A 207 5.79 6.56 -7.81
CA SER A 207 7.25 6.40 -7.69
C SER A 207 7.77 5.39 -8.72
N ILE A 208 9.08 5.41 -8.97
CA ILE A 208 9.73 4.52 -9.93
C ILE A 208 10.44 3.38 -9.21
N ASN A 209 10.18 2.14 -9.64
CA ASN A 209 10.97 0.99 -9.23
C ASN A 209 12.32 0.99 -9.96
N ASP A 210 13.37 1.41 -9.25
CA ASP A 210 14.75 1.52 -9.72
C ASP A 210 15.34 0.24 -10.34
N LYS A 211 14.82 -0.95 -9.98
CA LYS A 211 15.28 -2.21 -10.56
C LYS A 211 14.85 -2.41 -12.02
N HIS A 212 13.71 -1.85 -12.41
CA HIS A 212 13.08 -2.13 -13.71
C HIS A 212 12.70 -0.89 -14.51
N GLY A 213 12.88 0.31 -13.92
CA GLY A 213 12.50 1.58 -14.50
C GLY A 213 11.00 1.67 -14.73
N THR A 214 10.21 1.06 -13.84
CA THR A 214 8.76 0.94 -13.99
C THR A 214 8.06 1.76 -12.93
N GLU A 215 7.07 2.55 -13.33
CA GLU A 215 6.22 3.31 -12.43
C GLU A 215 5.26 2.40 -11.66
N LEU A 216 5.00 2.75 -10.40
CA LEU A 216 3.97 2.10 -9.60
C LEU A 216 2.60 2.70 -9.91
N VAL A 217 1.74 1.88 -10.53
CA VAL A 217 0.41 2.29 -10.98
C VAL A 217 -0.67 1.63 -10.14
N ALA A 218 -1.68 2.40 -9.74
CA ALA A 218 -2.82 1.92 -8.96
C ALA A 218 -4.10 1.85 -9.80
N PHE A 219 -4.90 0.81 -9.56
CA PHE A 219 -6.22 0.63 -10.15
C PHE A 219 -7.27 0.51 -9.05
N ARG A 220 -8.41 1.19 -9.19
CA ARG A 220 -9.56 1.01 -8.31
C ARG A 220 -10.33 -0.23 -8.74
N THR A 221 -10.26 -1.25 -7.91
CA THR A 221 -10.87 -2.56 -8.20
C THR A 221 -12.14 -2.82 -7.40
N GLY A 222 -12.32 -2.13 -6.28
CA GLY A 222 -13.48 -2.28 -5.41
C GLY A 222 -13.80 -1.01 -4.66
N GLU A 223 -14.87 -1.07 -3.88
CA GLU A 223 -15.28 0.00 -2.98
C GLU A 223 -14.48 -0.04 -1.65
N ARG A 224 -14.70 0.98 -0.83
CA ARG A 224 -14.13 1.13 0.51
C ARG A 224 -15.07 0.55 1.57
#